data_AF-A0A143PUN3-F1
#
_entry.id   AF-A0A143PUN3-F1
#
_cell.length_a   1.000
_cell.length_b   1.000
_cell.length_c   1.000
_cell.angle_alpha   90.00
_cell.angle_beta   90.00
_cell.angle_gamma   90.00
#
_symmetry.space_group_name_H-M   'P 1'
#
loop_
_entity.id
_entity.type
_entity.pdbx_description
1 polymer ?
#
loop_
_entity_poly.entity_id
_entity_poly.type
_entity_poly.pdbx_seq_one_letter_code
_entity_poly.pdbx_strand_id
1 'polypeptide(L)'
;MFAGAGTLVAALAVLTWQTVRIPGHAPHRVVAELRLAQAAAVLLAFSAAFVAGLAASAPGPVAAFDMACAVLVAGVALMTLVRDPRAALAWIAAAFLGRAVLDLAHLLGWLPRVAGDAVLTGSLVANLCAAALCVLPLSRTPIRR
;
A
#
# COMPACT_ATOMS: atom_id res chain seq x y z
N MET A 1 -9.14 -5.19 15.63
CA MET A 1 -8.25 -4.47 14.69
C MET A 1 -8.49 -4.80 13.21
N PHE A 2 -8.86 -6.02 12.82
CA PHE A 2 -9.12 -6.38 11.42
C PHE A 2 -10.24 -5.58 10.72
N ALA A 3 -11.24 -5.12 11.47
CA ALA A 3 -12.33 -4.31 10.92
C ALA A 3 -11.85 -2.99 10.29
N GLY A 4 -10.85 -2.32 10.87
CA GLY A 4 -10.35 -1.03 10.37
C GLY A 4 -9.53 -1.14 9.09
N ALA A 5 -8.65 -2.15 8.99
CA ALA A 5 -7.91 -2.39 7.75
C ALA A 5 -8.84 -2.86 6.62
N GLY A 6 -9.82 -3.72 6.96
CA GLY A 6 -10.83 -4.19 6.01
C GLY A 6 -11.69 -3.06 5.43
N THR A 7 -12.13 -2.10 6.25
CA THR A 7 -12.91 -0.95 5.77
C THR A 7 -12.11 -0.03 4.87
N LEU A 8 -10.82 0.21 5.18
CA LEU A 8 -9.95 1.03 4.33
C LEU A 8 -9.68 0.36 2.97
N VAL A 9 -9.42 -0.94 2.95
CA VAL A 9 -9.25 -1.70 1.68
C VAL A 9 -10.56 -1.72 0.89
N ALA A 10 -11.71 -1.88 1.55
CA ALA A 10 -13.01 -1.82 0.88
C ALA A 10 -13.29 -0.44 0.28
N ALA A 11 -12.99 0.64 1.00
CA ALA A 11 -13.09 2.01 0.48
C ALA A 11 -12.18 2.21 -0.74
N LEU A 12 -10.94 1.70 -0.69
CA LEU A 12 -10.01 1.72 -1.81
C LEU A 12 -10.55 0.92 -3.01
N ALA A 13 -11.21 -0.21 -2.77
CA ALA A 13 -11.83 -1.03 -3.80
C ALA A 13 -12.96 -0.27 -4.51
N VAL A 14 -13.80 0.44 -3.75
CA VAL A 14 -14.87 1.28 -4.31
C VAL A 14 -14.29 2.41 -5.17
N LEU A 15 -13.26 3.11 -4.69
CA LEU A 15 -12.59 4.17 -5.47
C LEU A 15 -11.93 3.62 -6.73
N THR A 16 -11.30 2.45 -6.63
CA THR A 16 -10.69 1.76 -7.78
C THR A 16 -11.76 1.41 -8.81
N TRP A 17 -12.87 0.83 -8.37
CA TRP A 17 -13.98 0.47 -9.24
C TRP A 17 -14.58 1.67 -9.97
N GLN A 18 -14.80 2.78 -9.25
CA GLN A 18 -15.26 4.03 -9.85
C GLN A 18 -14.26 4.56 -10.89
N THR A 19 -12.97 4.55 -10.57
CA THR A 19 -11.90 5.01 -11.48
C THR A 19 -11.81 4.16 -12.74
N VAL A 20 -11.97 2.85 -12.59
CA VAL A 20 -11.90 1.86 -13.67
C VAL A 20 -13.10 1.95 -14.63
N ARG A 21 -14.25 2.50 -14.18
CA ARG A 21 -15.43 2.74 -15.02
C ARG A 21 -15.34 4.01 -15.87
N ILE A 22 -14.39 4.90 -15.59
CA ILE A 22 -14.24 6.16 -16.32
C ILE A 22 -13.52 5.90 -17.66
N PRO A 23 -14.04 6.41 -18.80
CA PRO A 23 -13.38 6.28 -20.09
C PRO A 23 -11.96 6.84 -20.08
N GLY A 24 -11.03 6.13 -20.73
CA GLY A 24 -9.60 6.43 -20.66
C GLY A 24 -9.19 7.83 -21.10
N HIS A 25 -10.00 8.48 -21.94
CA HIS A 25 -9.73 9.79 -22.56
C HIS A 25 -10.47 10.94 -21.86
N ALA A 26 -11.26 10.64 -20.83
CA ALA A 26 -12.04 11.66 -20.15
C ALA A 26 -11.15 12.47 -19.19
N PRO A 27 -11.22 13.81 -19.20
CA PRO A 27 -10.35 14.66 -18.37
C PRO A 27 -10.54 14.42 -16.87
N HIS A 28 -11.75 14.02 -16.45
CA HIS A 28 -12.04 13.70 -15.05
C HIS A 28 -11.38 12.40 -14.58
N ARG A 29 -10.80 11.59 -15.47
CA ARG A 29 -10.06 10.38 -15.09
C ARG A 29 -8.79 10.69 -14.30
N VAL A 30 -8.08 11.76 -14.67
CA VAL A 30 -6.85 12.17 -13.97
C VAL A 30 -7.14 12.54 -12.52
N VAL A 31 -8.27 13.23 -12.28
CA VAL A 31 -8.72 13.57 -10.93
C VAL A 31 -9.09 12.32 -10.12
N ALA A 32 -9.75 11.34 -10.75
CA ALA A 32 -10.08 10.07 -10.10
C ALA A 32 -8.82 9.26 -9.75
N GLU A 33 -7.86 9.15 -10.68
CA GLU A 33 -6.56 8.51 -10.45
C GLU A 33 -5.79 9.21 -9.32
N LEU A 34 -5.81 10.54 -9.25
CA LEU A 34 -5.17 11.31 -8.17
C LEU A 34 -5.81 11.03 -6.81
N ARG A 35 -7.14 11.05 -6.72
CA ARG A 35 -7.88 10.74 -5.48
C ARG A 35 -7.61 9.31 -5.02
N LEU A 36 -7.55 8.36 -5.95
CA LEU A 36 -7.20 6.99 -5.66
C LEU A 36 -5.76 6.88 -5.13
N ALA A 37 -4.81 7.56 -5.78
CA ALA A 37 -3.41 7.58 -5.33
C ALA A 37 -3.29 8.18 -3.92
N GLN A 38 -3.98 9.29 -3.63
CA GLN A 38 -3.98 9.91 -2.31
C GLN A 38 -4.59 8.99 -1.24
N ALA A 39 -5.72 8.34 -1.53
CA ALA A 39 -6.34 7.39 -0.61
C ALA A 39 -5.42 6.18 -0.34
N ALA A 40 -4.79 5.66 -1.39
CA ALA A 40 -3.82 4.57 -1.27
C ALA A 40 -2.57 4.99 -0.49
N ALA A 41 -2.09 6.21 -0.68
CA ALA A 41 -0.95 6.77 0.06
C ALA A 41 -1.26 6.91 1.56
N VAL A 42 -2.46 7.35 1.93
CA VAL A 42 -2.91 7.41 3.32
C VAL A 42 -2.93 6.02 3.95
N LEU A 43 -3.47 5.02 3.25
CA LEU A 43 -3.46 3.63 3.72
C LEU A 43 -2.03 3.09 3.88
N LEU A 44 -1.14 3.40 2.93
CA LEU A 44 0.26 3.00 2.96
C LEU A 44 1.00 3.64 4.14
N ALA A 45 0.78 4.94 4.38
CA ALA A 45 1.35 5.67 5.51
C ALA A 45 0.83 5.13 6.85
N PHE A 46 -0.45 4.80 6.95
CA PHE A 46 -1.04 4.16 8.13
C PHE A 46 -0.41 2.78 8.39
N SER A 47 -0.23 1.97 7.35
CA SER A 47 0.44 0.66 7.43
C SER A 47 1.89 0.81 7.91
N ALA A 48 2.64 1.78 7.36
CA ALA A 48 4.00 2.09 7.79
C ALA A 48 4.08 2.52 9.25
N ALA A 49 3.20 3.43 9.68
CA ALA A 49 3.15 3.90 11.06
C ALA A 49 2.82 2.76 12.04
N PHE A 50 1.92 1.86 11.65
CA PHE A 50 1.57 0.68 12.44
C PHE A 50 2.80 -0.22 12.68
N VAL A 51 3.57 -0.52 11.63
CA VAL A 51 4.79 -1.33 11.76
C VAL A 51 5.87 -0.61 12.54
N ALA A 52 6.06 0.69 12.31
CA ALA A 52 7.01 1.49 13.09
C ALA A 52 6.70 1.42 14.60
N GLY A 53 5.41 1.45 14.97
CA GLY A 53 4.97 1.27 16.36
C GLY A 53 5.33 -0.12 16.93
N LEU A 54 5.14 -1.19 16.14
CA LEU A 54 5.54 -2.55 16.54
C LEU A 54 7.06 -2.65 16.71
N ALA A 55 7.82 -2.14 15.74
CA ALA A 55 9.28 -2.15 15.77
C ALA A 55 9.85 -1.34 16.95
N ALA A 56 9.26 -0.19 17.28
CA ALA A 56 9.69 0.63 18.42
C ALA A 56 9.57 -0.09 19.78
N SER A 57 8.68 -1.08 19.88
CA SER A 57 8.50 -1.88 21.11
C SER A 57 9.46 -3.07 21.23
N ALA A 58 10.26 -3.36 20.20
CA ALA A 58 11.15 -4.51 20.14
C ALA A 58 12.63 -4.09 20.14
N PRO A 59 13.50 -4.71 20.96
CA PRO A 59 14.94 -4.46 20.90
C PRO A 59 15.61 -5.32 19.80
N GLY A 60 16.65 -4.77 19.18
CA GLY A 60 17.57 -5.51 18.32
C GLY A 60 17.66 -5.01 16.86
N PRO A 61 18.61 -5.56 16.08
CA PRO A 61 18.90 -5.09 14.73
C PRO A 61 17.73 -5.29 13.75
N VAL A 62 16.89 -6.30 13.97
CA VAL A 62 15.71 -6.55 13.13
C VAL A 62 14.63 -5.49 13.31
N ALA A 63 14.41 -5.03 14.54
CA ALA A 63 13.51 -3.91 14.79
C ALA A 63 13.99 -2.62 14.09
N ALA A 64 15.31 -2.37 14.08
CA ALA A 64 15.89 -1.25 13.34
C ALA A 64 15.68 -1.39 11.82
N PHE A 65 15.79 -2.62 11.29
CA PHE A 65 15.50 -2.91 9.89
C PHE A 65 14.03 -2.67 9.54
N ASP A 66 13.09 -3.18 10.33
CA ASP A 66 11.66 -2.95 10.12
C ASP A 66 11.27 -1.47 10.22
N MET A 67 11.89 -0.75 11.16
CA MET A 67 11.73 0.70 11.27
C MET A 67 12.25 1.42 10.02
N ALA A 68 13.43 1.05 9.52
CA ALA A 68 13.97 1.63 8.29
C ALA A 68 13.05 1.35 7.08
N CYS A 69 12.54 0.12 6.96
CA CYS A 69 11.55 -0.22 5.94
C CYS A 69 10.26 0.59 6.09
N ALA A 70 9.75 0.79 7.31
CA ALA A 70 8.58 1.62 7.56
C ALA A 70 8.81 3.09 7.12
N VAL A 71 9.97 3.66 7.43
CA VAL A 71 10.35 5.02 7.01
C VAL A 71 10.43 5.12 5.48
N LEU A 72 11.03 4.14 4.81
CA LEU A 72 11.10 4.11 3.35
C LEU A 72 9.70 4.06 2.71
N VAL A 73 8.81 3.21 3.24
CA VAL A 73 7.43 3.09 2.76
C VAL A 73 6.65 4.39 3.00
N ALA A 74 6.81 5.04 4.16
CA ALA A 74 6.24 6.35 4.43
C ALA A 74 6.78 7.43 3.48
N GLY A 75 8.07 7.38 3.14
CA GLY A 75 8.68 8.24 2.13
C GLY A 75 8.05 8.05 0.75
N VAL A 76 7.77 6.81 0.34
CA VAL A 76 7.03 6.55 -0.92
C VAL A 76 5.64 7.17 -0.88
N ALA A 77 4.92 7.03 0.25
CA ALA A 77 3.60 7.65 0.42
C ALA A 77 3.68 9.19 0.34
N LEU A 78 4.72 9.82 0.86
CA LEU A 78 4.89 11.27 0.76
C LEU A 78 5.18 11.72 -0.69
N MET A 79 5.98 10.95 -1.42
CA MET A 79 6.34 11.27 -2.82
C MET A 79 5.15 11.24 -3.78
N THR A 80 4.00 10.69 -3.36
CA THR A 80 2.77 10.71 -4.18
C THR A 80 2.21 12.12 -4.36
N LEU A 81 2.57 13.06 -3.48
CA LEU A 81 2.11 14.46 -3.55
C LEU A 81 2.71 15.24 -4.73
N VAL A 82 3.86 14.79 -5.24
CA VAL A 82 4.64 15.50 -6.26
C VAL A 82 4.75 14.74 -7.58
N ARG A 83 4.15 13.55 -7.66
CA ARG A 83 4.21 12.69 -8.86
C ARG A 83 2.91 12.69 -9.63
N ASP A 84 3.04 12.44 -10.93
CA ASP A 84 1.89 12.16 -11.78
C ASP A 84 1.07 11.00 -11.20
N PRO A 85 -0.28 11.07 -11.24
CA PRO A 85 -1.15 10.10 -10.57
C PRO A 85 -0.86 8.64 -10.92
N ARG A 86 -0.53 8.35 -12.19
CA ARG A 86 -0.19 6.99 -12.63
C ARG A 86 1.13 6.49 -12.09
N ALA A 87 2.15 7.34 -12.12
CA ALA A 87 3.44 7.02 -11.55
C ALA A 87 3.28 6.81 -10.05
N ALA A 88 2.53 7.68 -9.36
CA ALA A 88 2.21 7.53 -7.95
C ALA A 88 1.54 6.19 -7.65
N LEU A 89 0.49 5.80 -8.39
CA LEU A 89 -0.18 4.50 -8.22
C LEU A 89 0.77 3.31 -8.41
N ALA A 90 1.66 3.36 -9.41
CA ALA A 90 2.64 2.30 -9.63
C ALA A 90 3.64 2.18 -8.47
N TRP A 91 4.14 3.32 -7.96
CA TRP A 91 5.04 3.34 -6.81
C TRP A 91 4.36 2.87 -5.52
N ILE A 92 3.12 3.28 -5.28
CA ILE A 92 2.32 2.82 -4.13
C ILE A 92 2.06 1.31 -4.22
N ALA A 93 1.70 0.80 -5.41
CA ALA A 93 1.51 -0.62 -5.64
C ALA A 93 2.78 -1.43 -5.32
N ALA A 94 3.94 -0.95 -5.79
CA ALA A 94 5.23 -1.56 -5.50
C ALA A 94 5.55 -1.54 -4.00
N ALA A 95 5.24 -0.46 -3.29
CA ALA A 95 5.45 -0.36 -1.85
C ALA A 95 4.55 -1.33 -1.06
N PHE A 96 3.26 -1.42 -1.41
CA PHE A 96 2.37 -2.42 -0.82
C PHE A 96 2.85 -3.85 -1.08
N LEU A 97 3.31 -4.14 -2.30
CA LEU A 97 3.87 -5.44 -2.64
C LEU A 97 5.13 -5.74 -1.83
N GLY A 98 6.04 -4.77 -1.70
CA GLY A 98 7.23 -4.91 -0.86
C GLY A 98 6.87 -5.18 0.61
N ARG A 99 5.83 -4.52 1.13
CA ARG A 99 5.32 -4.77 2.48
C ARG A 99 4.73 -6.17 2.64
N ALA A 100 3.97 -6.64 1.65
CA ALA A 100 3.47 -8.01 1.60
C ALA A 100 4.62 -9.03 1.62
N VAL A 101 5.70 -8.80 0.86
CA VAL A 101 6.88 -9.67 0.87
C VAL A 101 7.55 -9.71 2.24
N LEU A 102 7.65 -8.58 2.93
CA LEU A 102 8.18 -8.54 4.31
C LEU A 102 7.29 -9.31 5.28
N ASP A 103 5.97 -9.13 5.22
CA ASP A 103 5.04 -9.86 6.08
C ASP A 103 5.10 -11.37 5.83
N LEU A 104 5.27 -11.78 4.56
CA LEU A 104 5.48 -13.18 4.19
C LEU A 104 6.81 -13.73 4.73
N ALA A 105 7.90 -12.96 4.64
CA ALA A 105 9.20 -13.37 5.17
C ALA A 105 9.19 -13.57 6.70
N HIS A 106 8.42 -12.75 7.43
CA HIS A 106 8.15 -12.96 8.86
C HIS A 106 7.35 -14.25 9.13
N LEU A 107 6.31 -14.52 8.34
CA LEU A 107 5.49 -15.73 8.47
C LEU A 107 6.29 -17.01 8.17
N LEU A 108 7.18 -16.96 7.18
CA LEU A 108 8.07 -18.07 6.81
C LEU A 108 9.23 -18.27 7.79
N GLY A 109 9.44 -17.35 8.75
CA GLY A 109 10.53 -17.42 9.72
C GLY A 109 11.89 -17.02 9.15
N TRP A 110 11.96 -16.40 7.97
CA TRP A 110 13.19 -15.82 7.42
C TRP A 110 13.60 -14.54 8.16
N LEU A 111 12.63 -13.87 8.77
CA LEU A 111 12.83 -12.73 9.67
C LEU A 111 12.21 -13.03 11.05
N PRO A 112 12.82 -12.56 12.14
CA PRO A 112 12.23 -12.64 13.48
C PRO A 112 10.85 -11.99 13.56
N ARG A 113 9.90 -12.64 14.22
CA ARG A 113 8.52 -12.18 14.29
C ARG A 113 8.40 -10.87 15.07
N VAL A 114 7.76 -9.87 14.45
CA VAL A 114 7.40 -8.58 15.08
C VAL A 114 5.96 -8.53 15.61
N ALA A 115 5.13 -9.50 15.21
CA ALA A 115 3.73 -9.61 15.63
C ALA A 115 3.27 -11.08 15.57
N GLY A 116 2.07 -11.35 16.10
CA GLY A 116 1.44 -12.67 15.99
C GLY A 116 0.98 -13.00 14.56
N ASP A 117 0.87 -14.28 14.25
CA ASP A 117 0.62 -14.80 12.89
C ASP A 117 -0.69 -14.28 12.28
N ALA A 118 -1.74 -14.10 13.07
CA ALA A 118 -2.99 -13.54 12.60
C ALA A 118 -2.83 -12.09 12.10
N VAL A 119 -2.05 -11.27 12.80
CA VAL A 119 -1.79 -9.86 12.43
C VAL A 119 -0.97 -9.80 11.15
N LEU A 120 0.08 -10.61 11.05
CA LEU A 120 0.93 -10.70 9.86
C LEU A 120 0.14 -11.19 8.64
N THR A 121 -0.69 -12.22 8.81
CA THR A 121 -1.54 -12.75 7.72
C THR A 121 -2.55 -11.72 7.25
N GLY A 122 -3.19 -10.98 8.17
CA GLY A 122 -4.11 -9.91 7.79
C GLY A 122 -3.43 -8.75 7.08
N SER A 123 -2.25 -8.33 7.56
CA SER A 123 -1.43 -7.30 6.91
C SER A 123 -1.01 -7.73 5.50
N LEU A 124 -0.52 -8.96 5.36
CA LEU A 124 -0.15 -9.56 4.07
C LEU A 124 -1.32 -9.49 3.07
N VAL A 125 -2.50 -9.98 3.45
CA VAL A 125 -3.69 -9.96 2.59
C VAL A 125 -4.12 -8.53 2.25
N ALA A 126 -4.15 -7.62 3.23
CA ALA A 126 -4.54 -6.23 3.01
C ALA A 126 -3.57 -5.52 2.04
N ASN A 127 -2.26 -5.74 2.20
CA ASN A 127 -1.23 -5.16 1.33
C ASN A 127 -1.33 -5.73 -0.10
N LEU A 128 -1.54 -7.04 -0.26
CA LEU A 128 -1.75 -7.64 -1.59
C LEU A 128 -3.01 -7.10 -2.28
N CYS A 129 -4.12 -7.00 -1.55
CA CYS A 129 -5.35 -6.41 -2.08
C CYS A 129 -5.13 -4.95 -2.48
N ALA A 130 -4.51 -4.14 -1.62
CA ALA A 130 -4.23 -2.74 -1.91
C ALA A 130 -3.31 -2.57 -3.15
N ALA A 131 -2.27 -3.41 -3.26
CA ALA A 131 -1.39 -3.43 -4.43
C ALA A 131 -2.17 -3.74 -5.71
N ALA A 132 -2.99 -4.79 -5.71
CA ALA A 132 -3.81 -5.16 -6.86
C ALA A 132 -4.78 -4.04 -7.27
N LEU A 133 -5.44 -3.40 -6.30
CA LEU A 133 -6.35 -2.28 -6.52
C LEU A 133 -5.64 -1.08 -7.15
N CYS A 134 -4.39 -0.79 -6.77
CA CYS A 134 -3.59 0.28 -7.38
C CYS A 134 -3.16 -0.04 -8.83
N VAL A 135 -2.98 -1.31 -9.19
CA VAL A 135 -2.55 -1.74 -10.54
C VAL A 135 -3.70 -1.81 -11.54
N LEU A 136 -4.91 -2.20 -11.10
CA LEU A 136 -6.09 -2.31 -11.95
C LEU A 136 -6.39 -1.11 -12.87
N PRO A 137 -6.35 0.16 -12.41
CA PRO A 137 -6.61 1.30 -13.28
C PRO A 137 -5.50 1.52 -14.33
N LEU A 138 -4.27 1.07 -14.05
CA LEU A 138 -3.14 1.19 -14.97
C LEU A 138 -3.30 0.24 -16.17
N SER A 139 -3.71 -1.01 -15.92
CA SER A 139 -3.85 -2.04 -16.97
C SER A 139 -4.98 -1.78 -17.96
N ARG A 140 -5.99 -0.98 -17.59
CA ARG A 140 -7.09 -0.60 -18.49
C ARG A 140 -6.80 0.62 -19.37
N THR A 141 -5.58 1.15 -19.33
CA THR A 141 -5.19 2.24 -20.21
C THR A 141 -4.27 1.76 -21.32
N PRO A 142 -4.64 1.89 -22.60
CA PRO A 142 -3.66 1.75 -23.66
C PRO A 142 -2.61 2.86 -23.50
N ILE A 143 -1.35 2.48 -23.39
CA ILE A 143 -0.22 3.41 -23.48
C ILE A 143 -0.21 3.89 -24.93
N ARG A 144 -0.76 5.08 -25.19
CA ARG A 144 -0.48 5.78 -26.45
C ARG A 144 0.98 6.22 -26.37
N ARG A 145 1.86 5.44 -27.01
CA ARG A 145 3.19 5.90 -27.42
C ARG A 145 3.04 6.93 -28.53
#